data_AF-A0A353T2M9-F1
#
_entry.id   AF-A0A353T2M9-F1
#
_cell.length_a   1.000
_cell.length_b   1.000
_cell.length_c   1.000
_cell.angle_alpha   90.00
_cell.angle_beta   90.00
_cell.angle_gamma   90.00
#
_symmetry.space_group_name_H-M   'P 1'
#
loop_
_entity.id
_entity.type
_entity.pdbx_description
1 polymer ?
#
loop_
_entity_poly.entity_id
_entity_poly.type
_entity_poly.pdbx_seq_one_letter_code
_entity_poly.pdbx_strand_id
1 'polypeptide(L)'
;MKKAYRFLCIVLVMMLAWNLAACSRSTKKSNKPSAGKFSDSAGNSGSDKTAEGKKKISPRKNKLPITTENIKLVLYDGFPTGARQIYSSMAETDIVKKMMKETGLQLEFVHAPEGDDGTFFNTMIASESLPDILRDGFGAYPGGPMAAMDDGVLLDATDLIDKYAYYYNGILDQ
;
A
#
# COMPACT_ATOMS: atom_id res chain seq x y z
N MET A 1 -42.08 -35.60 -3.46
CA MET A 1 -41.05 -34.54 -3.25
C MET A 1 -40.92 -34.06 -1.80
N LYS A 2 -42.01 -33.83 -1.04
CA LYS A 2 -41.93 -33.36 0.38
C LYS A 2 -41.26 -34.35 1.36
N LYS A 3 -41.34 -35.66 1.12
CA LYS A 3 -40.71 -36.69 1.98
C LYS A 3 -39.20 -36.80 1.77
N ALA A 4 -38.72 -36.58 0.54
CA ALA A 4 -37.29 -36.58 0.21
C ALA A 4 -36.57 -35.35 0.79
N TYR A 5 -37.23 -34.18 0.79
CA TYR A 5 -36.68 -32.96 1.41
C TYR A 5 -36.60 -33.06 2.93
N ARG A 6 -37.56 -33.76 3.57
CA ARG A 6 -37.50 -34.06 5.01
C ARG A 6 -36.35 -34.98 5.37
N PHE A 7 -36.08 -36.00 4.57
CA PHE A 7 -34.92 -36.87 4.76
C PHE A 7 -33.60 -36.13 4.52
N LEU A 8 -33.52 -35.29 3.48
CA LEU A 8 -32.34 -34.48 3.17
C LEU A 8 -31.99 -33.49 4.31
N CYS A 9 -32.99 -32.82 4.88
CA CYS A 9 -32.79 -31.90 6.01
C CYS A 9 -32.34 -32.63 7.29
N ILE A 10 -32.84 -33.84 7.56
CA ILE A 10 -32.43 -34.63 8.73
C ILE A 10 -30.97 -35.10 8.59
N VAL A 11 -30.55 -35.47 7.38
CA VAL A 11 -29.15 -35.87 7.10
C VAL A 11 -28.19 -34.69 7.21
N LEU A 12 -28.57 -33.49 6.73
CA LEU A 12 -27.76 -32.28 6.85
C LEU A 12 -27.56 -31.81 8.30
N VAL A 13 -28.58 -31.98 9.16
CA VAL A 13 -28.48 -31.62 10.59
C VAL A 13 -27.62 -32.61 11.37
N MET A 14 -27.64 -33.91 11.02
CA MET A 14 -26.77 -34.91 11.65
C MET A 14 -25.29 -34.75 11.30
N MET A 15 -24.95 -34.24 10.10
CA MET A 15 -23.56 -33.97 9.72
C MET A 15 -22.93 -32.78 10.49
N LEU A 16 -23.73 -31.82 10.95
CA LEU A 16 -23.22 -30.68 11.73
C LEU A 16 -22.88 -31.03 13.19
N ALA A 17 -23.45 -32.13 13.72
CA ALA A 17 -23.27 -32.54 15.11
C ALA A 17 -21.96 -33.33 15.38
N TRP A 18 -21.20 -33.71 14.33
CA TRP A 18 -19.96 -34.48 14.48
C TRP A 18 -18.68 -33.65 14.65
N ASN A 19 -18.75 -32.31 14.65
CA ASN A 19 -17.56 -31.45 14.79
C ASN A 19 -17.28 -30.96 16.23
N LEU A 20 -17.95 -31.48 17.26
CA LEU A 20 -17.75 -31.04 18.67
C LEU A 20 -17.08 -32.11 19.56
N ALA A 21 -16.07 -32.81 19.04
CA ALA A 21 -15.21 -33.67 19.85
C ALA A 21 -13.73 -33.47 19.51
N ALA A 22 -13.21 -32.27 19.78
CA ALA A 22 -11.78 -32.03 19.86
C ALA A 22 -11.46 -31.21 21.12
N CYS A 23 -10.71 -31.84 22.01
CA CYS A 23 -9.96 -31.31 23.15
C CYS A 23 -10.68 -31.15 24.52
N SER A 24 -10.59 -32.22 25.31
CA SER A 24 -10.26 -32.22 26.75
C SER A 24 -8.82 -32.79 26.84
N ARG A 25 -7.82 -32.28 27.57
CA ARG A 25 -7.81 -31.98 29.01
C ARG A 25 -6.49 -31.30 29.48
N SER A 26 -6.63 -30.25 30.29
CA SER A 26 -5.91 -29.85 31.53
C SER A 26 -4.37 -29.74 31.61
N THR A 27 -3.89 -28.55 32.00
CA THR A 27 -3.28 -28.34 33.33
C THR A 27 -3.43 -26.88 33.79
N LYS A 28 -3.80 -26.72 35.08
CA LYS A 28 -4.10 -25.48 35.79
C LYS A 28 -2.90 -25.09 36.66
N LYS A 29 -2.37 -23.88 36.54
CA LYS A 29 -1.91 -23.12 37.72
C LYS A 29 -1.86 -21.61 37.45
N SER A 30 -2.33 -20.91 38.46
CA SER A 30 -2.58 -19.48 38.66
C SER A 30 -1.32 -18.62 38.79
N ASN A 31 -1.33 -17.41 38.22
CA ASN A 31 -1.32 -16.15 38.97
C ASN A 31 -1.41 -14.91 38.07
N LYS A 32 -2.10 -13.89 38.58
CA LYS A 32 -2.33 -12.52 38.08
C LYS A 32 -1.08 -11.63 38.40
N PRO A 33 -1.06 -10.32 38.08
CA PRO A 33 -0.92 -9.59 36.80
C PRO A 33 0.38 -8.75 36.67
N SER A 34 0.59 -8.19 35.46
CA SER A 34 1.21 -6.88 35.14
C SER A 34 2.75 -6.68 35.13
N ALA A 35 3.19 -6.08 34.01
CA ALA A 35 4.28 -5.11 33.79
C ALA A 35 5.78 -5.53 33.90
N GLY A 36 6.56 -5.05 32.91
CA GLY A 36 8.05 -5.01 32.86
C GLY A 36 8.62 -5.82 31.68
N LYS A 37 9.06 -5.25 30.54
CA LYS A 37 10.28 -4.48 30.19
C LYS A 37 11.62 -5.25 30.34
N PHE A 38 12.52 -5.00 29.37
CA PHE A 38 13.95 -5.35 29.20
C PHE A 38 14.27 -6.74 28.60
N SER A 39 14.86 -6.90 27.40
CA SER A 39 16.10 -6.45 26.70
C SER A 39 17.18 -7.55 26.63
N ASP A 40 17.69 -7.70 25.39
CA ASP A 40 19.01 -8.14 24.91
C ASP A 40 19.63 -9.47 25.36
N SER A 41 19.94 -10.34 24.38
CA SER A 41 21.29 -10.37 23.79
C SER A 41 21.50 -11.42 22.70
N ALA A 42 22.13 -10.94 21.62
CA ALA A 42 23.27 -11.51 20.90
C ALA A 42 23.18 -12.91 20.25
N GLY A 43 23.26 -12.89 18.92
CA GLY A 43 23.72 -13.99 18.07
C GLY A 43 24.37 -13.41 16.80
N ASN A 44 25.67 -13.15 16.89
CA ASN A 44 26.55 -12.70 15.81
C ASN A 44 26.74 -13.82 14.77
N SER A 45 26.58 -13.50 13.48
CA SER A 45 27.27 -14.21 12.41
C SER A 45 27.42 -13.28 11.21
N GLY A 46 28.68 -12.97 10.91
CA GLY A 46 29.06 -12.05 9.85
C GLY A 46 28.81 -12.61 8.46
N SER A 47 28.42 -11.72 7.56
CA SER A 47 28.77 -11.83 6.15
C SER A 47 29.30 -10.47 5.73
N ASP A 48 30.61 -10.43 5.63
CA ASP A 48 31.40 -9.40 4.98
C ASP A 48 30.89 -9.22 3.54
N LYS A 49 30.18 -8.12 3.29
CA LYS A 49 30.02 -7.56 1.96
C LYS A 49 30.64 -6.18 2.00
N THR A 50 31.84 -6.12 1.45
CA THR A 50 32.55 -4.94 0.97
C THR A 50 31.56 -3.88 0.50
N ALA A 51 31.35 -2.86 1.33
CA ALA A 51 30.71 -1.63 0.92
C ALA A 51 31.69 -0.88 0.02
N GLU A 52 31.66 -1.20 -1.28
CA GLU A 52 32.18 -0.27 -2.28
C GLU A 52 31.42 1.04 -2.11
N GLY A 53 32.15 2.08 -1.73
CA GLY A 53 31.61 3.41 -1.53
C GLY A 53 30.93 3.90 -2.80
N LYS A 54 29.59 3.79 -2.84
CA LYS A 54 28.76 4.58 -3.75
C LYS A 54 29.12 6.04 -3.46
N LYS A 55 29.93 6.63 -4.33
CA LYS A 55 30.16 8.08 -4.36
C LYS A 55 28.78 8.72 -4.40
N LYS A 56 28.36 9.40 -3.33
CA LYS A 56 27.07 10.09 -3.24
C LYS A 56 27.01 11.10 -4.40
N ILE A 57 26.33 10.73 -5.49
CA ILE A 57 26.12 11.61 -6.62
C ILE A 57 25.03 12.57 -6.16
N SER A 58 25.40 13.77 -5.75
CA SER A 58 24.40 14.82 -5.52
C SER A 58 23.75 15.13 -6.88
N PRO A 59 22.43 14.92 -7.04
CA PRO A 59 21.75 15.21 -8.29
C PRO A 59 21.92 16.68 -8.66
N ARG A 60 21.83 17.02 -9.96
CA ARG A 60 21.80 18.44 -10.37
C ARG A 60 20.39 18.99 -10.13
N LYS A 61 20.31 20.28 -9.75
CA LYS A 61 19.02 20.97 -9.61
C LYS A 61 18.24 20.93 -10.93
N ASN A 62 17.05 20.32 -10.90
CA ASN A 62 16.14 20.29 -12.05
C ASN A 62 15.62 21.69 -12.37
N LYS A 63 15.51 22.00 -13.66
CA LYS A 63 14.85 23.22 -14.16
C LYS A 63 13.40 22.90 -14.51
N LEU A 64 12.52 23.90 -14.40
CA LEU A 64 11.13 23.82 -14.82
C LEU A 64 10.96 24.49 -16.20
N PRO A 65 10.11 23.94 -17.09
CA PRO A 65 9.40 22.67 -16.94
C PRO A 65 10.35 21.46 -17.01
N ILE A 66 9.97 20.34 -16.39
CA ILE A 66 10.79 19.11 -16.39
C ILE A 66 10.71 18.37 -17.73
N THR A 67 9.70 18.65 -18.54
CA THR A 67 9.57 18.18 -19.91
C THR A 67 8.87 19.22 -20.78
N THR A 68 9.18 19.24 -22.07
CA THR A 68 8.42 19.96 -23.10
C THR A 68 7.61 19.02 -23.99
N GLU A 69 7.81 17.71 -23.81
CA GLU A 69 7.05 16.68 -24.50
C GLU A 69 5.69 16.53 -23.85
N ASN A 70 4.72 16.05 -24.63
CA ASN A 70 3.39 15.76 -24.11
C ASN A 70 3.41 14.42 -23.34
N ILE A 71 3.90 14.46 -22.10
CA ILE A 71 3.92 13.31 -21.19
C ILE A 71 2.67 13.35 -20.33
N LYS A 72 1.87 12.29 -20.42
CA LYS A 72 0.66 12.07 -19.64
C LYS A 72 0.90 10.95 -18.63
N LEU A 73 0.55 11.21 -17.36
CA LEU A 73 0.63 10.23 -16.28
C LEU A 73 -0.74 10.07 -15.63
N VAL A 74 -1.13 8.83 -15.35
CA VAL A 74 -2.33 8.48 -14.60
C VAL A 74 -1.95 8.17 -13.16
N LEU A 75 -2.70 8.74 -12.20
CA LEU A 75 -2.44 8.60 -10.78
C LEU A 75 -3.66 7.99 -10.09
N TYR A 76 -3.46 6.95 -9.28
CA TYR A 76 -4.41 6.63 -8.23
C TYR A 76 -4.09 7.45 -6.98
N ASP A 77 -5.03 8.29 -6.56
CA ASP A 77 -4.91 9.10 -5.36
C ASP A 77 -6.25 9.17 -4.62
N GLY A 78 -6.17 9.37 -3.31
CA GLY A 78 -7.32 9.69 -2.50
C GLY A 78 -7.92 11.02 -2.92
N PHE A 79 -9.25 11.11 -2.91
CA PHE A 79 -9.95 12.34 -3.20
C PHE A 79 -10.75 12.78 -1.97
N PRO A 80 -10.25 13.73 -1.15
CA PRO A 80 -10.89 14.06 0.12
C PRO A 80 -12.35 14.53 -0.04
N THR A 81 -13.24 14.13 0.87
CA THR A 81 -14.67 14.51 0.87
C THR A 81 -14.88 16.02 0.70
N GLY A 82 -14.09 16.85 1.39
CA GLY A 82 -14.21 18.30 1.25
C GLY A 82 -13.93 18.81 -0.16
N ALA A 83 -12.99 18.19 -0.88
CA ALA A 83 -12.67 18.55 -2.26
C ALA A 83 -13.72 18.03 -3.26
N ARG A 84 -14.32 16.86 -3.00
CA ARG A 84 -15.43 16.29 -3.80
C ARG A 84 -16.69 17.16 -3.84
N GLN A 85 -16.87 18.06 -2.87
CA GLN A 85 -17.99 19.00 -2.87
C GLN A 85 -17.86 20.12 -3.91
N ILE A 86 -16.64 20.32 -4.44
CA ILE A 86 -16.30 21.47 -5.29
C ILE A 86 -15.77 21.00 -6.64
N TYR A 87 -15.09 19.86 -6.67
CA TYR A 87 -14.42 19.31 -7.83
C TYR A 87 -14.92 17.89 -8.14
N SER A 88 -14.86 17.50 -9.40
CA SER A 88 -15.15 16.12 -9.83
C SER A 88 -13.90 15.23 -9.84
N SER A 89 -12.71 15.84 -9.82
CA SER A 89 -11.43 15.15 -9.79
C SER A 89 -10.35 16.05 -9.15
N MET A 90 -9.30 15.43 -8.59
CA MET A 90 -8.12 16.16 -8.14
C MET A 90 -7.45 16.97 -9.27
N ALA A 91 -7.58 16.53 -10.52
CA ALA A 91 -7.08 17.26 -11.70
C ALA A 91 -7.63 18.69 -11.82
N GLU A 92 -8.81 18.95 -11.28
CA GLU A 92 -9.49 20.24 -11.38
C GLU A 92 -9.03 21.25 -10.32
N THR A 93 -8.32 20.79 -9.29
CA THR A 93 -7.83 21.66 -8.23
C THR A 93 -6.77 22.63 -8.74
N ASP A 94 -6.76 23.85 -8.21
CA ASP A 94 -5.82 24.89 -8.67
C ASP A 94 -4.36 24.51 -8.41
N ILE A 95 -4.10 23.75 -7.34
CA ILE A 95 -2.77 23.23 -7.02
C ILE A 95 -2.29 22.28 -8.12
N VAL A 96 -3.14 21.34 -8.55
CA VAL A 96 -2.78 20.37 -9.59
C VAL A 96 -2.68 21.03 -10.96
N LYS A 97 -3.57 21.96 -11.30
CA LYS A 97 -3.46 22.78 -12.52
C LYS A 97 -2.14 23.55 -12.58
N LYS A 98 -1.76 24.17 -11.47
CA LYS A 98 -0.47 24.89 -11.36
C LYS A 98 0.71 23.93 -11.50
N MET A 99 0.64 22.77 -10.85
CA MET A 99 1.68 21.74 -10.97
C MET A 99 1.85 21.26 -12.41
N MET A 100 0.76 20.96 -13.13
CA MET A 100 0.81 20.60 -14.56
C MET A 100 1.45 21.71 -15.39
N LYS A 101 1.05 22.97 -15.18
CA LYS A 101 1.62 24.13 -15.89
C LYS A 101 3.12 24.31 -15.64
N GLU A 102 3.57 24.15 -14.40
CA GLU A 102 4.97 24.40 -14.04
C GLU A 102 5.88 23.23 -14.40
N THR A 103 5.40 22.00 -14.30
CA THR A 103 6.18 20.80 -14.62
C THR A 103 6.19 20.48 -16.12
N GLY A 104 5.15 20.88 -16.85
CA GLY A 104 4.94 20.49 -18.25
C GLY A 104 4.29 19.11 -18.40
N LEU A 105 3.86 18.48 -17.30
CA LEU A 105 3.16 17.20 -17.32
C LEU A 105 1.65 17.37 -17.52
N GLN A 106 1.02 16.37 -18.14
CA GLN A 106 -0.43 16.17 -18.06
C GLN A 106 -0.72 15.07 -17.03
N LEU A 107 -1.63 15.35 -16.11
CA LEU A 107 -1.97 14.42 -15.02
C LEU A 107 -3.46 14.07 -15.08
N GLU A 108 -3.74 12.77 -15.10
CA GLU A 108 -5.07 12.21 -14.90
C GLU A 108 -5.14 11.50 -13.57
N PHE A 109 -6.34 11.46 -13.00
CA PHE A 109 -6.53 10.88 -11.69
C PHE A 109 -7.66 9.87 -11.71
N VAL A 110 -7.39 8.71 -11.11
CA VAL A 110 -8.34 7.68 -10.77
C VAL A 110 -8.58 7.75 -9.27
N HIS A 111 -9.85 7.84 -8.88
CA HIS A 111 -10.25 7.92 -7.49
C HIS A 111 -11.24 6.81 -7.19
N ALA A 112 -11.11 6.19 -6.02
CA ALA A 112 -12.18 5.36 -5.51
C ALA A 112 -13.46 6.20 -5.31
N PRO A 113 -14.65 5.59 -5.39
CA PRO A 113 -15.89 6.22 -4.95
C PRO A 113 -15.79 6.73 -3.51
N GLU A 114 -16.59 7.73 -3.15
CA GLU A 114 -16.66 8.18 -1.76
C GLU A 114 -17.21 7.07 -0.86
N GLY A 115 -16.54 6.84 0.28
CA GLY A 115 -16.92 5.80 1.24
C GLY A 115 -16.47 4.38 0.86
N ASP A 116 -15.68 4.21 -0.21
CA ASP A 116 -15.05 2.92 -0.54
C ASP A 116 -14.16 2.44 0.62
N ASP A 117 -14.20 1.14 0.88
CA ASP A 117 -13.48 0.48 1.99
C ASP A 117 -12.12 -0.09 1.57
N GLY A 118 -11.64 0.26 0.38
CA GLY A 118 -10.44 -0.30 -0.24
C GLY A 118 -10.74 -1.35 -1.31
N THR A 119 -12.00 -1.75 -1.49
CA THR A 119 -12.41 -2.68 -2.55
C THR A 119 -12.03 -2.19 -3.94
N PHE A 120 -12.17 -0.89 -4.21
CA PHE A 120 -11.80 -0.32 -5.50
C PHE A 120 -10.31 -0.48 -5.80
N PHE A 121 -9.45 -0.16 -4.83
CA PHE A 121 -8.00 -0.32 -4.96
C PHE A 121 -7.62 -1.79 -5.15
N ASN A 122 -8.13 -2.69 -4.31
CA ASN A 122 -7.83 -4.12 -4.41
C ASN A 122 -8.27 -4.71 -5.75
N THR A 123 -9.41 -4.26 -6.28
CA THR A 123 -9.88 -4.67 -7.61
C THR A 123 -8.95 -4.19 -8.71
N MET A 124 -8.49 -2.94 -8.65
CA MET A 124 -7.54 -2.36 -9.60
C MET A 124 -6.21 -3.11 -9.62
N ILE A 125 -5.68 -3.46 -8.44
CA ILE A 125 -4.46 -4.27 -8.33
C ILE A 125 -4.70 -5.65 -8.96
N ALA A 126 -5.80 -6.31 -8.60
CA ALA A 126 -6.11 -7.66 -9.08
C ALA A 126 -6.39 -7.74 -10.59
N SER A 127 -6.85 -6.65 -11.20
CA SER A 127 -7.07 -6.58 -12.66
C SER A 127 -5.81 -6.25 -13.45
N GLU A 128 -4.67 -6.02 -12.79
CA GLU A 128 -3.40 -5.57 -13.39
C GLU A 128 -3.54 -4.29 -14.24
N SER A 129 -4.63 -3.55 -14.09
CA SER A 129 -4.88 -2.28 -14.77
C SER A 129 -4.32 -1.14 -13.93
N LEU A 130 -3.01 -1.19 -13.69
CA LEU A 130 -2.32 -0.25 -12.81
C LEU A 130 -2.13 1.10 -13.51
N PRO A 131 -2.38 2.22 -12.81
CA PRO A 131 -1.96 3.54 -13.26
C PRO A 131 -0.43 3.68 -13.13
N ASP A 132 0.13 4.75 -13.69
CA ASP A 132 1.57 5.01 -13.64
C ASP A 132 2.07 5.29 -12.21
N ILE A 133 1.22 5.89 -11.36
CA ILE A 133 1.56 6.26 -9.98
C ILE A 133 0.43 5.83 -9.04
N LEU A 134 0.80 5.10 -7.98
CA LEU A 134 -0.06 4.79 -6.84
C LEU A 134 0.38 5.64 -5.65
N ARG A 135 -0.43 6.63 -5.24
CA ARG A 135 -0.10 7.53 -4.11
C ARG A 135 -0.88 7.21 -2.84
N ASP A 136 -1.95 6.44 -2.94
CA ASP A 136 -2.81 6.04 -1.82
C ASP A 136 -3.26 4.57 -1.97
N GLY A 137 -4.05 4.06 -1.04
CA GLY A 137 -4.67 2.72 -1.10
C GLY A 137 -3.89 1.61 -0.38
N PHE A 138 -2.62 1.83 -0.06
CA PHE A 138 -1.77 0.81 0.59
C PHE A 138 -2.20 0.44 2.02
N GLY A 139 -3.12 1.17 2.64
CA GLY A 139 -3.78 0.73 3.87
C GLY A 139 -4.63 -0.54 3.69
N ALA A 140 -5.13 -0.79 2.48
CA ALA A 140 -5.88 -1.98 2.11
C ALA A 140 -5.00 -3.11 1.53
N TYR A 141 -3.74 -2.80 1.18
CA TYR A 141 -2.78 -3.79 0.68
C TYR A 141 -2.21 -4.62 1.83
N PRO A 142 -2.32 -5.96 1.82
CA PRO A 142 -1.75 -6.80 2.88
C PRO A 142 -0.24 -6.57 3.03
N GLY A 143 0.22 -6.15 4.22
CA GLY A 143 1.64 -5.81 4.45
C GLY A 143 2.04 -4.40 3.99
N GLY A 144 1.11 -3.62 3.46
CA GLY A 144 1.30 -2.21 3.12
C GLY A 144 2.21 -1.97 1.91
N PRO A 145 2.80 -0.77 1.79
CA PRO A 145 3.58 -0.39 0.60
C PRO A 145 4.90 -1.18 0.47
N MET A 146 5.48 -1.67 1.57
CA MET A 146 6.68 -2.51 1.51
C MET A 146 6.38 -3.85 0.84
N ALA A 147 5.30 -4.51 1.23
CA ALA A 147 4.87 -5.75 0.57
C ALA A 147 4.52 -5.51 -0.90
N ALA A 148 3.87 -4.39 -1.23
CA ALA A 148 3.61 -4.03 -2.63
C ALA A 148 4.90 -3.82 -3.46
N MET A 149 6.00 -3.35 -2.85
CA MET A 149 7.30 -3.30 -3.52
C MET A 149 7.90 -4.70 -3.69
N ASP A 150 7.86 -5.53 -2.65
CA ASP A 150 8.36 -6.92 -2.70
C ASP A 150 7.60 -7.77 -3.74
N ASP A 151 6.30 -7.54 -3.88
CA ASP A 151 5.41 -8.19 -4.84
C ASP A 151 5.57 -7.64 -6.28
N GLY A 152 6.38 -6.58 -6.48
CA GLY A 152 6.62 -5.96 -7.78
C GLY A 152 5.51 -5.04 -8.28
N VAL A 153 4.51 -4.72 -7.46
CA VAL A 153 3.46 -3.74 -7.76
C VAL A 153 4.02 -2.32 -7.75
N LEU A 154 4.93 -2.02 -6.82
CA LEU A 154 5.65 -0.76 -6.74
C LEU A 154 7.11 -0.95 -7.16
N LEU A 155 7.61 0.02 -7.92
CA LEU A 155 9.04 0.12 -8.24
C LEU A 155 9.83 0.58 -7.00
N ASP A 156 10.92 -0.11 -6.67
CA ASP A 156 11.94 0.45 -5.78
C ASP A 156 12.61 1.65 -6.45
N ALA A 157 12.27 2.85 -5.97
CA ALA A 157 12.76 4.11 -6.50
C ALA A 157 14.05 4.62 -5.84
N THR A 158 14.67 3.85 -4.93
CA THR A 158 15.83 4.30 -4.12
C THR A 158 16.95 4.88 -4.99
N ASP A 159 17.39 4.13 -6.01
CA ASP A 159 18.45 4.60 -6.91
C ASP A 159 18.02 5.79 -7.79
N LEU A 160 16.73 5.91 -8.11
CA LEU A 160 16.18 7.04 -8.86
C LEU A 160 16.13 8.31 -8.01
N ILE A 161 15.79 8.17 -6.72
CA ILE A 161 15.78 9.26 -5.75
C ILE A 161 17.19 9.82 -5.59
N ASP A 162 18.17 8.97 -5.37
CA ASP A 162 19.58 9.36 -5.29
C ASP A 162 20.03 10.11 -6.55
N LYS A 163 19.60 9.62 -7.72
CA LYS A 163 20.04 10.15 -9.01
C LYS A 163 19.34 11.43 -9.46
N TYR A 164 18.07 11.62 -9.11
CA TYR A 164 17.24 12.68 -9.71
C TYR A 164 16.51 13.59 -8.71
N ALA A 165 16.29 13.16 -7.46
CA ALA A 165 15.44 13.88 -6.51
C ALA A 165 16.18 14.98 -5.74
N TYR A 166 16.68 15.99 -6.47
CA TYR A 166 17.49 17.09 -5.90
C TYR A 166 16.90 17.76 -4.67
N TYR A 167 15.64 18.20 -4.76
CA TYR A 167 15.01 18.92 -3.65
C TYR A 167 14.72 18.01 -2.46
N TYR A 168 14.40 16.74 -2.70
CA TYR A 168 14.16 15.76 -1.63
C TYR A 168 15.45 15.46 -0.86
N ASN A 169 16.55 15.14 -1.55
CA ASN A 169 17.83 14.87 -0.91
C ASN A 169 18.36 16.10 -0.15
N GLY A 170 18.12 17.31 -0.67
CA GLY A 170 18.46 18.54 0.03
C GLY A 170 17.66 18.81 1.31
N ILE A 171 16.51 18.16 1.50
CA ILE A 171 15.74 18.19 2.76
C ILE A 171 16.27 17.13 3.73
N LEU A 172 16.59 15.93 3.23
CA LEU A 172 17.12 14.85 4.07
C LEU A 172 18.50 15.13 4.68
N ASP A 173 19.29 15.96 4.03
CA ASP A 173 20.63 16.34 4.48
C ASP A 173 20.64 17.50 5.51
N GLN A 174 19.47 18.00 5.93
CA GLN A 174 19.31 19.03 6.98
C GLN A 174 19.16 18.42 8.37
#